data_AF-A0A938WHT4-F1
#
_entry.id   AF-A0A938WHT4-F1
#
_cell.length_a   1.000
_cell.length_b   1.000
_cell.length_c   1.000
_cell.angle_alpha   90.00
_cell.angle_beta   90.00
_cell.angle_gamma   90.00
#
_symmetry.space_group_name_H-M   'P 1'
#
loop_
_entity.id
_entity.type
_entity.pdbx_description
1 polymer ?
#
loop_
_entity_poly.entity_id
_entity_poly.type
_entity_poly.pdbx_seq_one_letter_code
_entity_poly.pdbx_strand_id
1 'polypeptide(L)'
;MSRWRAVNARASPISLRRRCEPAPEPIRQHAVEAAIQRRTSPMRLAVLILSLALAAHGAPAGAQVPGNDLPDIGNPASTTLSISEEYRIGLAILRELRQAGRIVEDPEVNEYLQSLGLRLASEAHEGGYRFTFFAVKDGAINAFALPGGFIGVHAGLVTATRSEGELAGVLAHEIAHVTQRHIARSLQQAGRSNLAAAAAILAAVLIGATTGMPGDAMMGTISAAQGLAAQQQINFTRANETEADRVGVGVLAAAGFDPQAMPDFFQTMQQRAGSTGRNIPELLRTHPVTTERIAETRDRASRMAAEPRADSASYGLIRKRLHLQSLPPETRFRELYAGAASADRPASDADVYGRALALARAGDFEPAIGLLTGLRDRRPELTLYHAALGQVQLEAGRITAARATLERALRLFPRSVPVTMRYAETLLRTGDAKRAHTVLLDLFNNVPPTPEQARFTAVAANAAGDVADAYYYLSEYHVMNGDLPLALDQLRMAQAVPGINSVQRERFDARIRELQEYLPKGRRAREVPGTATREPEGTARR
;
A
#
# COMPACT_ATOMS: atom_id res chain seq x y z
N MET A 1 -0.45 -51.01 -10.70
CA MET A 1 -1.46 -51.75 -9.93
C MET A 1 -2.62 -50.78 -9.65
N SER A 2 -3.65 -50.66 -10.50
CA SER A 2 -4.96 -51.37 -10.44
C SER A 2 -5.65 -51.25 -9.07
N ARG A 3 -6.86 -50.74 -8.82
CA ARG A 3 -8.13 -50.38 -9.51
C ARG A 3 -8.86 -49.37 -8.57
N TRP A 4 -9.74 -48.47 -9.02
CA TRP A 4 -11.23 -48.60 -8.97
C TRP A 4 -11.83 -47.30 -9.57
N ARG A 5 -12.31 -47.30 -10.82
CA ARG A 5 -13.70 -47.44 -11.31
C ARG A 5 -14.68 -46.30 -10.97
N ALA A 6 -14.99 -45.56 -12.04
CA ALA A 6 -16.19 -44.76 -12.27
C ALA A 6 -17.49 -45.59 -12.31
N VAL A 7 -18.62 -44.94 -12.04
CA VAL A 7 -19.98 -45.38 -12.41
C VAL A 7 -20.64 -44.27 -13.23
N ASN A 8 -21.21 -44.67 -14.36
CA ASN A 8 -21.84 -43.85 -15.39
C ASN A 8 -23.36 -43.73 -15.20
N ALA A 9 -23.86 -42.50 -15.39
CA ALA A 9 -24.97 -42.04 -16.24
C ALA A 9 -26.18 -42.94 -16.64
N ARG A 10 -27.41 -42.40 -16.46
CA ARG A 10 -28.45 -42.00 -17.48
C ARG A 10 -29.90 -42.36 -17.11
N ALA A 11 -30.79 -41.35 -17.21
CA ALA A 11 -32.11 -41.34 -17.89
C ALA A 11 -32.88 -40.06 -17.48
N SER A 12 -32.93 -39.00 -18.30
CA SER A 12 -33.98 -38.64 -19.29
C SER A 12 -34.98 -37.59 -18.77
N PRO A 13 -35.55 -36.75 -19.66
CA PRO A 13 -35.82 -35.34 -19.36
C PRO A 13 -37.31 -35.04 -19.13
N ILE A 14 -37.61 -34.06 -18.26
CA ILE A 14 -38.95 -33.47 -18.13
C ILE A 14 -38.89 -32.01 -18.55
N SER A 15 -39.61 -31.73 -19.63
CA SER A 15 -39.89 -30.42 -20.21
C SER A 15 -40.95 -29.68 -19.38
N LEU A 16 -40.63 -28.47 -18.90
CA LEU A 16 -41.64 -27.46 -18.59
C LEU A 16 -41.23 -26.13 -19.21
N ARG A 17 -42.04 -25.73 -20.18
CA ARG A 17 -41.94 -24.52 -21.00
C ARG A 17 -41.96 -23.27 -20.11
N ARG A 18 -40.94 -22.41 -20.19
CA ARG A 18 -41.05 -21.00 -19.82
C ARG A 18 -41.51 -20.22 -21.05
N ARG A 19 -42.65 -19.52 -20.94
CA ARG A 19 -43.10 -18.55 -21.93
C ARG A 19 -42.32 -17.24 -21.75
N CYS A 20 -41.85 -16.69 -22.87
CA CYS A 20 -41.47 -15.29 -23.03
C CYS A 20 -42.70 -14.41 -23.29
N GLU A 21 -42.46 -13.09 -23.23
CA GLU A 21 -43.24 -11.92 -23.70
C GLU A 21 -43.87 -11.03 -22.60
N PRO A 22 -44.03 -9.70 -22.83
CA PRO A 22 -42.96 -8.69 -22.75
C PRO A 22 -43.36 -7.46 -21.89
N ALA A 23 -42.43 -6.52 -21.68
CA ALA A 23 -42.75 -5.15 -21.21
C ALA A 23 -43.37 -4.31 -22.35
N PRO A 24 -44.24 -3.31 -22.06
CA PRO A 24 -43.73 -1.92 -22.05
C PRO A 24 -44.44 -0.92 -21.10
N GLU A 25 -43.63 -0.07 -20.43
CA GLU A 25 -43.59 1.42 -20.48
C GLU A 25 -44.84 2.33 -20.20
N PRO A 26 -44.69 3.67 -20.04
CA PRO A 26 -44.59 4.36 -18.74
C PRO A 26 -45.78 5.30 -18.42
N ILE A 27 -46.00 5.61 -17.14
CA ILE A 27 -47.06 6.54 -16.70
C ILE A 27 -46.52 7.98 -16.66
N ARG A 28 -47.08 8.82 -17.53
CA ARG A 28 -46.94 10.28 -17.56
C ARG A 28 -47.61 10.93 -16.35
N GLN A 29 -46.91 11.86 -15.72
CA GLN A 29 -47.47 12.82 -14.77
C GLN A 29 -48.21 13.93 -15.55
N HIS A 30 -49.49 14.10 -15.27
CA HIS A 30 -50.26 15.27 -15.70
C HIS A 30 -50.36 16.27 -14.56
N ALA A 31 -50.06 17.52 -14.92
CA ALA A 31 -50.20 18.73 -14.13
C ALA A 31 -51.66 19.05 -13.79
N VAL A 32 -51.86 19.70 -12.63
CA VAL A 32 -52.98 20.62 -12.40
C VAL A 32 -52.41 21.87 -11.70
N GLU A 33 -52.46 22.99 -12.41
CA GLU A 33 -52.21 24.35 -11.94
C GLU A 33 -53.48 25.00 -11.36
N ALA A 34 -53.25 26.16 -10.73
CA ALA A 34 -54.16 27.26 -10.36
C ALA A 34 -54.70 27.22 -8.90
N ALA A 35 -54.19 28.03 -7.95
CA ALA A 35 -54.13 29.50 -7.81
C ALA A 35 -55.33 30.07 -7.04
N ILE A 36 -55.07 30.87 -5.99
CA ILE A 36 -55.72 32.19 -5.68
C ILE A 36 -55.20 32.82 -4.36
N GLN A 37 -54.52 33.97 -4.54
CA GLN A 37 -54.50 35.25 -3.78
C GLN A 37 -54.17 35.30 -2.26
N ARG A 38 -53.06 35.92 -1.84
CA ARG A 38 -52.67 37.37 -1.73
C ARG A 38 -53.00 38.01 -0.36
N ARG A 39 -51.95 38.48 0.34
CA ARG A 39 -51.86 39.79 1.05
C ARG A 39 -50.41 39.98 1.56
N THR A 40 -49.58 40.78 0.87
CA THR A 40 -49.21 42.19 1.12
C THR A 40 -48.15 42.42 2.22
N SER A 41 -47.00 42.92 1.75
CA SER A 41 -45.69 43.31 2.32
C SER A 41 -45.73 44.51 3.31
N PRO A 42 -44.63 45.28 3.62
CA PRO A 42 -43.15 45.08 3.65
C PRO A 42 -42.43 45.74 4.89
N MET A 43 -41.09 45.59 5.03
CA MET A 43 -40.05 46.63 5.36
C MET A 43 -38.83 46.04 6.12
N ARG A 44 -37.67 45.91 5.45
CA ARG A 44 -36.43 46.75 5.52
C ARG A 44 -35.62 46.55 6.82
N LEU A 45 -34.52 45.79 6.84
CA LEU A 45 -33.15 46.07 6.35
C LEU A 45 -32.43 47.24 7.07
N ALA A 46 -31.24 46.90 7.59
CA ALA A 46 -30.11 47.75 8.04
C ALA A 46 -30.13 48.20 9.52
N VAL A 47 -29.25 47.62 10.34
CA VAL A 47 -28.06 48.30 10.90
C VAL A 47 -27.00 47.24 11.22
N LEU A 48 -25.98 47.21 10.37
CA LEU A 48 -24.63 46.76 10.67
C LEU A 48 -23.90 47.96 11.29
N ILE A 49 -22.97 47.69 12.22
CA ILE A 49 -21.95 48.61 12.78
C ILE A 49 -22.42 49.45 13.98
N LEU A 50 -22.23 48.92 15.20
CA LEU A 50 -21.42 49.61 16.21
C LEU A 50 -20.78 48.60 17.17
N SER A 51 -19.54 48.31 16.86
CA SER A 51 -18.53 47.70 17.72
C SER A 51 -18.24 48.53 18.99
N LEU A 52 -17.68 47.83 19.98
CA LEU A 52 -16.87 48.36 21.09
C LEU A 52 -17.61 49.19 22.16
N ALA A 53 -17.89 48.57 23.31
CA ALA A 53 -17.10 48.77 24.52
C ALA A 53 -17.82 48.21 25.77
N LEU A 54 -17.02 47.61 26.65
CA LEU A 54 -17.26 47.43 28.09
C LEU A 54 -18.27 46.36 28.54
N ALA A 55 -17.74 45.22 28.98
CA ALA A 55 -17.57 44.89 30.41
C ALA A 55 -17.45 43.35 30.54
N ALA A 56 -16.24 42.81 30.55
CA ALA A 56 -15.48 42.60 31.78
C ALA A 56 -16.22 41.70 32.79
N HIS A 57 -16.10 40.39 32.66
CA HIS A 57 -16.22 39.44 33.75
C HIS A 57 -15.15 38.35 33.58
N GLY A 58 -14.15 38.39 34.46
CA GLY A 58 -13.07 37.41 34.53
C GLY A 58 -13.42 36.23 35.45
N ALA A 59 -12.83 35.08 35.15
CA ALA A 59 -12.33 34.02 36.04
C ALA A 59 -12.03 32.74 35.20
N PRO A 60 -11.26 31.77 35.71
CA PRO A 60 -9.86 31.82 36.07
C PRO A 60 -9.00 30.90 35.19
N ALA A 61 -7.68 31.09 35.25
CA ALA A 61 -6.68 30.32 34.55
C ALA A 61 -6.64 28.85 35.02
N GLY A 62 -6.99 27.92 34.12
CA GLY A 62 -6.61 26.52 34.18
C GLY A 62 -5.43 26.29 33.25
N ALA A 63 -4.30 25.89 33.82
CA ALA A 63 -3.05 25.63 33.10
C ALA A 63 -3.26 24.57 32.01
N GLN A 64 -3.20 24.99 30.75
CA GLN A 64 -2.92 24.09 29.64
C GLN A 64 -1.41 23.99 29.49
N VAL A 65 -0.90 22.76 29.56
CA VAL A 65 0.46 22.40 29.17
C VAL A 65 0.64 22.85 27.72
N PRO A 66 1.61 23.72 27.38
CA PRO A 66 1.82 24.13 26.01
C PRO A 66 2.32 22.91 25.22
N GLY A 67 1.45 22.36 24.39
CA GLY A 67 1.89 21.65 23.19
C GLY A 67 2.77 22.59 22.39
N ASN A 68 3.80 22.06 21.77
CA ASN A 68 4.80 22.78 21.01
C ASN A 68 4.22 23.37 19.71
N ASP A 69 3.23 24.26 19.83
CA ASP A 69 2.70 25.12 18.77
C ASP A 69 3.62 26.33 18.62
N LEU A 70 4.86 26.06 18.20
CA LEU A 70 5.64 27.11 17.56
C LEU A 70 4.95 27.40 16.22
N PRO A 71 4.55 28.65 15.95
CA PRO A 71 4.05 29.02 14.63
C PRO A 71 5.13 28.70 13.59
N ASP A 72 4.85 27.79 12.65
CA ASP A 72 5.70 27.53 11.49
C ASP A 72 5.71 28.78 10.59
N ILE A 73 6.68 29.65 10.80
CA ILE A 73 6.91 30.82 9.95
C ILE A 73 7.63 30.36 8.67
N GLY A 74 7.01 29.51 7.84
CA GLY A 74 7.64 29.17 6.56
C GLY A 74 7.23 27.89 5.84
N ASN A 75 5.98 27.80 5.35
CA ASN A 75 5.66 27.33 4.00
C ASN A 75 4.17 27.59 3.77
N PRO A 76 3.75 28.43 2.80
CA PRO A 76 2.33 28.68 2.57
C PRO A 76 1.55 27.36 2.32
N ALA A 77 2.16 26.28 1.82
CA ALA A 77 1.52 24.98 1.67
C ALA A 77 1.08 24.33 3.01
N SER A 78 1.80 24.58 4.11
CA SER A 78 1.45 24.07 5.44
C SER A 78 0.12 24.63 5.96
N THR A 79 -0.31 25.80 5.46
CA THR A 79 -1.61 26.39 5.80
C THR A 79 -2.78 25.74 5.08
N THR A 80 -2.51 24.94 4.03
CA THR A 80 -3.53 24.32 3.18
C THR A 80 -3.75 22.85 3.54
N LEU A 81 -2.67 22.12 3.77
CA LEU A 81 -2.70 20.71 4.15
C LEU A 81 -1.55 20.49 5.15
N SER A 82 -1.80 19.95 6.33
CA SER A 82 -0.74 19.57 7.26
C SER A 82 -0.11 18.23 6.84
N ILE A 83 1.15 17.98 7.20
CA ILE A 83 1.84 16.70 6.90
C ILE A 83 1.04 15.50 7.44
N SER A 84 0.40 15.67 8.60
CA SER A 84 -0.44 14.62 9.21
C SER A 84 -1.69 14.32 8.37
N GLU A 85 -2.32 15.35 7.79
CA GLU A 85 -3.45 15.18 6.87
C GLU A 85 -2.98 14.53 5.58
N GLU A 86 -1.84 14.95 5.01
CA GLU A 86 -1.26 14.30 3.83
C GLU A 86 -1.09 12.79 4.05
N TYR A 87 -0.50 12.41 5.17
CA TYR A 87 -0.29 11.02 5.55
C TYR A 87 -1.62 10.24 5.64
N ARG A 88 -2.63 10.82 6.30
CA ARG A 88 -3.95 10.16 6.41
C ARG A 88 -4.61 9.94 5.06
N ILE A 89 -4.44 10.87 4.14
CA ILE A 89 -4.98 10.80 2.78
C ILE A 89 -4.26 9.71 1.97
N GLY A 90 -2.92 9.75 1.95
CA GLY A 90 -2.13 8.74 1.25
C GLY A 90 -2.40 7.33 1.77
N LEU A 91 -2.51 7.17 3.10
CA LEU A 91 -2.85 5.90 3.72
C LEU A 91 -4.23 5.39 3.30
N ALA A 92 -5.24 6.27 3.21
CA ALA A 92 -6.58 5.88 2.79
C ALA A 92 -6.61 5.43 1.31
N ILE A 93 -5.89 6.11 0.41
CA ILE A 93 -5.75 5.69 -0.99
C ILE A 93 -5.02 4.34 -1.08
N LEU A 94 -3.94 4.15 -0.33
CA LEU A 94 -3.23 2.86 -0.28
C LEU A 94 -4.15 1.71 0.16
N ARG A 95 -5.03 1.96 1.14
CA ARG A 95 -6.03 0.97 1.59
C ARG A 95 -6.99 0.60 0.48
N GLU A 96 -7.50 1.57 -0.27
CA GLU A 96 -8.38 1.27 -1.43
C GLU A 96 -7.66 0.47 -2.51
N LEU A 97 -6.42 0.84 -2.87
CA LEU A 97 -5.63 0.09 -3.85
C LEU A 97 -5.41 -1.36 -3.42
N ARG A 98 -5.17 -1.58 -2.11
CA ARG A 98 -5.03 -2.92 -1.54
C ARG A 98 -6.33 -3.70 -1.59
N GLN A 99 -7.45 -3.09 -1.17
CA GLN A 99 -8.78 -3.73 -1.21
C GLN A 99 -9.20 -4.09 -2.65
N ALA A 100 -8.82 -3.27 -3.64
CA ALA A 100 -9.02 -3.55 -5.05
C ALA A 100 -8.06 -4.62 -5.62
N GLY A 101 -7.19 -5.20 -4.78
CA GLY A 101 -6.24 -6.25 -5.17
C GLY A 101 -5.11 -5.78 -6.08
N ARG A 102 -4.87 -4.46 -6.17
CA ARG A 102 -3.91 -3.85 -7.11
C ARG A 102 -2.47 -3.87 -6.60
N ILE A 103 -2.25 -4.17 -5.32
CA ILE A 103 -0.91 -4.21 -4.70
C ILE A 103 -0.26 -5.59 -4.87
N VAL A 104 1.04 -5.61 -5.10
CA VAL A 104 1.88 -6.83 -5.06
C VAL A 104 2.21 -7.14 -3.60
N GLU A 105 1.72 -8.28 -3.09
CA GLU A 105 1.94 -8.74 -1.71
C GLU A 105 3.09 -9.76 -1.63
N ASP A 106 4.15 -9.50 -2.40
CA ASP A 106 5.33 -10.35 -2.46
C ASP A 106 6.42 -9.82 -1.51
N PRO A 107 6.78 -10.57 -0.45
CA PRO A 107 7.75 -10.12 0.54
C PRO A 107 9.09 -9.70 -0.07
N GLU A 108 9.59 -10.48 -1.04
CA GLU A 108 10.87 -10.24 -1.69
C GLU A 108 10.87 -8.92 -2.48
N VAL A 109 9.80 -8.66 -3.24
CA VAL A 109 9.62 -7.41 -4.00
C VAL A 109 9.48 -6.21 -3.05
N ASN A 110 8.66 -6.34 -2.02
CA ASN A 110 8.37 -5.23 -1.11
C ASN A 110 9.58 -4.85 -0.26
N GLU A 111 10.36 -5.83 0.23
CA GLU A 111 11.61 -5.56 0.95
C GLU A 111 12.62 -4.84 0.06
N TYR A 112 12.76 -5.26 -1.21
CA TYR A 112 13.64 -4.59 -2.17
C TYR A 112 13.24 -3.14 -2.44
N LEU A 113 11.98 -2.89 -2.81
CA LEU A 113 11.51 -1.54 -3.11
C LEU A 113 11.59 -0.62 -1.90
N GLN A 114 11.23 -1.13 -0.71
CA GLN A 114 11.33 -0.37 0.52
C GLN A 114 12.80 -0.05 0.85
N SER A 115 13.72 -1.01 0.68
CA SER A 115 15.16 -0.78 0.91
C SER A 115 15.75 0.25 -0.05
N LEU A 116 15.47 0.12 -1.35
CA LEU A 116 15.92 1.07 -2.36
C LEU A 116 15.34 2.47 -2.11
N GLY A 117 14.04 2.54 -1.88
CA GLY A 117 13.34 3.80 -1.65
C GLY A 117 13.79 4.51 -0.37
N LEU A 118 13.98 3.79 0.74
CA LEU A 118 14.48 4.38 1.99
C LEU A 118 15.91 4.88 1.87
N ARG A 119 16.77 4.20 1.11
CA ARG A 119 18.13 4.68 0.80
C ARG A 119 18.12 5.98 0.02
N LEU A 120 17.15 6.19 -0.86
CA LEU A 120 16.99 7.47 -1.59
C LEU A 120 16.37 8.52 -0.67
N ALA A 121 15.34 8.16 0.09
CA ALA A 121 14.62 9.08 0.96
C ALA A 121 15.52 9.63 2.08
N SER A 122 16.48 8.85 2.60
CA SER A 122 17.44 9.31 3.60
C SER A 122 18.29 10.50 3.12
N GLU A 123 18.50 10.63 1.81
CA GLU A 123 19.26 11.73 1.22
C GLU A 123 18.38 12.92 0.83
N ALA A 124 17.06 12.75 0.85
CA ALA A 124 16.10 13.74 0.35
C ALA A 124 15.44 14.58 1.46
N HIS A 125 15.43 14.10 2.71
CA HIS A 125 14.79 14.81 3.81
C HIS A 125 15.36 14.43 5.19
N GLU A 126 15.30 15.35 6.15
CA GLU A 126 15.76 15.17 7.53
C GLU A 126 14.70 14.49 8.42
N GLY A 127 14.05 13.42 7.95
CA GLY A 127 13.06 12.67 8.74
C GLY A 127 11.64 13.26 8.79
N GLY A 128 11.36 14.35 8.09
CA GLY A 128 10.03 14.98 8.05
C GLY A 128 8.87 14.16 7.44
N TYR A 129 9.17 13.09 6.70
CA TYR A 129 8.18 12.18 6.09
C TYR A 129 8.42 10.73 6.48
N ARG A 130 7.35 9.95 6.49
CA ARG A 130 7.40 8.48 6.62
C ARG A 130 7.17 7.86 5.25
N PHE A 131 8.24 7.42 4.60
CA PHE A 131 8.13 6.87 3.26
C PHE A 131 7.70 5.39 3.25
N THR A 132 6.71 5.08 2.42
CA THR A 132 6.24 3.72 2.13
C THR A 132 6.29 3.49 0.62
N PHE A 133 7.04 2.49 0.19
CA PHE A 133 7.18 2.12 -1.22
C PHE A 133 6.45 0.81 -1.46
N PHE A 134 5.65 0.73 -2.53
CA PHE A 134 4.88 -0.47 -2.85
C PHE A 134 4.80 -0.72 -4.35
N ALA A 135 4.79 -2.01 -4.71
CA ALA A 135 4.59 -2.44 -6.09
C ALA A 135 3.09 -2.55 -6.44
N VAL A 136 2.74 -2.10 -7.64
CA VAL A 136 1.41 -2.20 -8.22
C VAL A 136 1.41 -3.27 -9.32
N LYS A 137 0.39 -4.13 -9.32
CA LYS A 137 0.15 -5.20 -10.30
C LYS A 137 -0.33 -4.63 -11.63
N ASP A 138 0.55 -3.89 -12.29
CA ASP A 138 0.28 -3.28 -13.58
C ASP A 138 1.52 -3.38 -14.49
N GLY A 139 1.29 -3.76 -15.75
CA GLY A 139 2.33 -3.90 -16.76
C GLY A 139 2.69 -2.57 -17.45
N ALA A 140 1.94 -1.49 -17.20
CA ALA A 140 2.27 -0.17 -17.70
C ALA A 140 3.55 0.36 -17.02
N ILE A 141 4.30 1.19 -17.77
CA ILE A 141 5.48 1.89 -17.24
C ILE A 141 4.99 3.14 -16.54
N ASN A 142 4.88 3.05 -15.21
CA ASN A 142 4.44 4.16 -14.38
C ASN A 142 5.01 4.07 -12.95
N ALA A 143 5.10 5.23 -12.31
CA ALA A 143 5.26 5.40 -10.87
C ALA A 143 4.49 6.65 -10.46
N PHE A 144 4.14 6.76 -9.20
CA PHE A 144 3.43 7.92 -8.68
C PHE A 144 3.68 8.13 -7.20
N ALA A 145 3.76 9.39 -6.79
CA ALA A 145 3.70 9.81 -5.40
C ALA A 145 2.26 10.16 -4.96
N LEU A 146 1.83 9.59 -3.85
CA LEU A 146 0.66 10.01 -3.10
C LEU A 146 1.10 10.94 -1.94
N PRO A 147 0.19 11.79 -1.43
CA PRO A 147 0.47 12.64 -0.27
C PRO A 147 1.01 11.85 0.93
N GLY A 148 1.91 12.47 1.70
CA GLY A 148 2.39 11.88 2.97
C GLY A 148 3.43 10.78 2.85
N GLY A 149 4.09 10.63 1.69
CA GLY A 149 5.25 9.74 1.53
C GLY A 149 4.94 8.34 1.00
N PHE A 150 3.78 8.12 0.38
CA PHE A 150 3.44 6.83 -0.21
C PHE A 150 3.78 6.84 -1.70
N ILE A 151 4.70 5.99 -2.14
CA ILE A 151 5.16 5.93 -3.54
C ILE A 151 4.81 4.57 -4.14
N GLY A 152 4.00 4.59 -5.18
CA GLY A 152 3.59 3.41 -5.95
C GLY A 152 4.47 3.22 -7.18
N VAL A 153 4.87 1.98 -7.44
CA VAL A 153 5.73 1.60 -8.58
C VAL A 153 5.03 0.50 -9.36
N HIS A 154 4.73 0.72 -10.65
CA HIS A 154 4.15 -0.36 -11.45
C HIS A 154 5.20 -1.44 -11.72
N ALA A 155 4.79 -2.71 -11.69
CA ALA A 155 5.65 -3.83 -12.06
C ALA A 155 6.27 -3.64 -13.46
N GLY A 156 5.51 -3.07 -14.39
CA GLY A 156 5.95 -2.69 -15.73
C GLY A 156 7.17 -1.78 -15.73
N LEU A 157 7.22 -0.78 -14.83
CA LEU A 157 8.37 0.12 -14.72
C LEU A 157 9.64 -0.64 -14.32
N VAL A 158 9.58 -1.47 -13.27
CA VAL A 158 10.74 -2.25 -12.81
C VAL A 158 11.25 -3.19 -13.91
N THR A 159 10.34 -3.79 -14.68
CA THR A 159 10.71 -4.66 -15.81
C THR A 159 11.23 -3.92 -17.04
N ALA A 160 10.92 -2.63 -17.16
CA ALA A 160 11.28 -1.80 -18.31
C ALA A 160 12.63 -1.09 -18.15
N THR A 161 13.09 -0.86 -16.91
CA THR A 161 14.40 -0.22 -16.64
C THR A 161 15.55 -1.18 -16.99
N ARG A 162 16.65 -0.59 -17.45
CA ARG A 162 17.86 -1.31 -17.87
C ARG A 162 18.83 -1.53 -16.72
N SER A 163 18.88 -0.58 -15.80
CA SER A 163 19.73 -0.60 -14.59
C SER A 163 18.94 -0.25 -13.33
N GLU A 164 19.52 -0.56 -12.17
CA GLU A 164 18.97 -0.13 -10.88
C GLU A 164 18.99 1.39 -10.74
N GLY A 165 20.01 2.05 -11.31
CA GLY A 165 20.11 3.50 -11.37
C GLY A 165 18.93 4.16 -12.10
N GLU A 166 18.44 3.57 -13.20
CA GLU A 166 17.27 4.12 -13.92
C GLU A 166 16.00 4.04 -13.04
N LEU A 167 15.79 2.92 -12.34
CA LEU A 167 14.68 2.78 -11.39
C LEU A 167 14.82 3.76 -10.22
N ALA A 168 16.03 3.85 -9.65
CA ALA A 168 16.34 4.77 -8.57
C ALA A 168 16.13 6.23 -8.99
N GLY A 169 16.43 6.59 -10.24
CA GLY A 169 16.16 7.91 -10.79
C GLY A 169 14.67 8.24 -10.79
N VAL A 170 13.81 7.32 -11.25
CA VAL A 170 12.36 7.53 -11.17
C VAL A 170 11.88 7.65 -9.72
N LEU A 171 12.38 6.82 -8.81
CA LEU A 171 12.02 6.92 -7.38
C LEU A 171 12.50 8.24 -6.75
N ALA A 172 13.70 8.71 -7.09
CA ALA A 172 14.23 9.99 -6.61
C ALA A 172 13.38 11.17 -7.08
N HIS A 173 12.87 11.10 -8.32
CA HIS A 173 11.90 12.05 -8.87
C HIS A 173 10.59 12.06 -8.09
N GLU A 174 10.01 10.88 -7.82
CA GLU A 174 8.78 10.77 -7.02
C GLU A 174 8.98 11.23 -5.56
N ILE A 175 10.13 10.93 -4.96
CA ILE A 175 10.50 11.43 -3.63
C ILE A 175 10.55 12.96 -3.64
N ALA A 176 11.14 13.57 -4.68
CA ALA A 176 11.15 15.02 -4.82
C ALA A 176 9.73 15.61 -4.94
N HIS A 177 8.79 14.94 -5.61
CA HIS A 177 7.39 15.40 -5.60
C HIS A 177 6.78 15.47 -4.20
N VAL A 178 7.11 14.51 -3.33
CA VAL A 178 6.66 14.48 -1.93
C VAL A 178 7.37 15.56 -1.13
N THR A 179 8.70 15.59 -1.12
CA THR A 179 9.47 16.50 -0.25
C THR A 179 9.25 17.97 -0.62
N GLN A 180 9.09 18.26 -1.92
CA GLN A 180 8.76 19.60 -2.42
C GLN A 180 7.25 19.91 -2.35
N ARG A 181 6.45 19.01 -1.75
CA ARG A 181 5.01 19.17 -1.48
C ARG A 181 4.23 19.63 -2.72
N HIS A 182 4.55 19.09 -3.89
CA HIS A 182 3.96 19.56 -5.16
C HIS A 182 2.43 19.43 -5.17
N ILE A 183 1.87 18.39 -4.54
CA ILE A 183 0.42 18.23 -4.42
C ILE A 183 -0.17 19.33 -3.54
N ALA A 184 0.36 19.56 -2.34
CA ALA A 184 -0.14 20.58 -1.43
C ALA A 184 0.00 22.00 -2.01
N ARG A 185 1.12 22.32 -2.66
CA ARG A 185 1.32 23.60 -3.37
C ARG A 185 0.34 23.77 -4.53
N SER A 186 0.05 22.71 -5.28
CA SER A 186 -0.92 22.77 -6.38
C SER A 186 -2.35 22.98 -5.87
N LEU A 187 -2.74 22.33 -4.77
CA LEU A 187 -4.03 22.54 -4.11
C LEU A 187 -4.18 23.97 -3.58
N GLN A 188 -3.11 24.54 -3.02
CA GLN A 188 -3.09 25.93 -2.59
C GLN A 188 -3.30 26.90 -3.75
N GLN A 189 -2.58 26.69 -4.87
CA GLN A 189 -2.68 27.55 -6.05
C GLN A 189 -4.06 27.47 -6.74
N ALA A 190 -4.74 26.33 -6.66
CA ALA A 190 -6.07 26.13 -7.22
C ALA A 190 -7.19 26.96 -6.53
N GLY A 191 -6.90 27.60 -5.38
CA GLY A 191 -7.81 28.51 -4.69
C GLY A 191 -8.93 27.83 -3.89
N ARG A 192 -9.65 28.63 -3.09
CA ARG A 192 -10.64 28.17 -2.09
C ARG A 192 -11.80 27.33 -2.66
N SER A 193 -12.22 27.57 -3.91
CA SER A 193 -13.32 26.85 -4.55
C SER A 193 -12.96 25.41 -4.93
N ASN A 194 -11.72 25.15 -5.34
CA ASN A 194 -11.23 23.79 -5.59
C ASN A 194 -10.75 23.10 -4.31
N LEU A 195 -10.36 23.86 -3.29
CA LEU A 195 -10.10 23.33 -1.95
C LEU A 195 -11.34 22.72 -1.31
N ALA A 196 -12.54 23.28 -1.54
CA ALA A 196 -13.78 22.68 -1.05
C ALA A 196 -14.09 21.35 -1.75
N ALA A 197 -13.84 21.24 -3.07
CA ALA A 197 -14.01 20.00 -3.82
C ALA A 197 -12.95 18.96 -3.43
N ALA A 198 -11.68 19.36 -3.33
CA ALA A 198 -10.60 18.51 -2.84
C ALA A 198 -10.89 18.06 -1.40
N ALA A 199 -11.24 18.97 -0.49
CA ALA A 199 -11.62 18.66 0.89
C ALA A 199 -12.87 17.77 0.96
N ALA A 200 -13.85 17.92 0.06
CA ALA A 200 -15.01 17.04 -0.01
C ALA A 200 -14.64 15.63 -0.46
N ILE A 201 -13.68 15.49 -1.37
CA ILE A 201 -13.21 14.16 -1.80
C ILE A 201 -12.27 13.55 -0.75
N LEU A 202 -11.38 14.33 -0.15
CA LEU A 202 -10.57 13.91 0.99
C LEU A 202 -11.47 13.51 2.17
N ALA A 203 -12.54 14.26 2.42
CA ALA A 203 -13.57 13.89 3.38
C ALA A 203 -14.29 12.60 2.94
N ALA A 204 -14.62 12.41 1.66
CA ALA A 204 -15.25 11.17 1.18
C ALA A 204 -14.32 9.96 1.36
N VAL A 205 -13.03 10.08 1.04
CA VAL A 205 -12.00 9.06 1.24
C VAL A 205 -11.78 8.78 2.73
N LEU A 206 -11.70 9.81 3.57
CA LEU A 206 -11.52 9.69 5.02
C LEU A 206 -12.79 9.16 5.72
N ILE A 207 -13.98 9.53 5.26
CA ILE A 207 -15.26 9.02 5.77
C ILE A 207 -15.44 7.56 5.34
N GLY A 208 -15.12 7.20 4.10
CA GLY A 208 -15.10 5.81 3.63
C GLY A 208 -14.16 4.94 4.49
N ALA A 209 -12.97 5.45 4.77
CA ALA A 209 -11.97 4.79 5.62
C ALA A 209 -12.29 4.77 7.13
N THR A 210 -13.39 5.38 7.58
CA THR A 210 -13.76 5.42 9.02
C THR A 210 -15.16 4.90 9.33
N THR A 211 -16.05 4.80 8.32
CA THR A 211 -17.48 4.54 8.59
C THR A 211 -18.00 3.18 8.14
N GLY A 212 -17.23 2.38 7.40
CA GLY A 212 -17.66 1.04 6.95
C GLY A 212 -18.95 1.11 6.12
N MET A 213 -18.99 2.02 5.14
CA MET A 213 -20.21 2.33 4.39
C MET A 213 -20.70 1.16 3.50
N PRO A 214 -22.02 1.05 3.24
CA PRO A 214 -22.59 0.08 2.31
C PRO A 214 -22.01 0.20 0.88
N GLY A 215 -21.99 -0.91 0.14
CA GLY A 215 -21.34 -1.05 -1.18
C GLY A 215 -21.72 -0.01 -2.24
N ASP A 216 -22.93 0.57 -2.17
CA ASP A 216 -23.41 1.55 -3.14
C ASP A 216 -22.79 2.95 -2.90
N ALA A 217 -22.53 3.31 -1.64
CA ALA A 217 -21.79 4.52 -1.28
C ALA A 217 -20.28 4.33 -1.50
N MET A 218 -19.76 3.11 -1.31
CA MET A 218 -18.40 2.73 -1.69
C MET A 218 -18.18 2.90 -3.20
N MET A 219 -19.14 2.53 -4.06
CA MET A 219 -19.07 2.78 -5.51
C MET A 219 -19.08 4.28 -5.85
N GLY A 220 -19.81 5.11 -5.10
CA GLY A 220 -19.73 6.57 -5.20
C GLY A 220 -18.34 7.10 -4.81
N THR A 221 -17.73 6.51 -3.79
CA THR A 221 -16.37 6.86 -3.32
C THR A 221 -15.30 6.38 -4.31
N ILE A 222 -15.45 5.18 -4.88
CA ILE A 222 -14.62 4.65 -5.97
C ILE A 222 -14.77 5.51 -7.20
N SER A 223 -15.97 6.00 -7.54
CA SER A 223 -16.15 6.93 -8.67
C SER A 223 -15.58 8.32 -8.41
N ALA A 224 -15.50 8.75 -7.14
CA ALA A 224 -14.84 9.98 -6.73
C ALA A 224 -13.31 9.82 -6.61
N ALA A 225 -12.81 8.66 -6.18
CA ALA A 225 -11.41 8.28 -6.16
C ALA A 225 -10.90 7.97 -7.57
N GLN A 226 -11.74 7.39 -8.44
CA GLN A 226 -11.54 7.28 -9.87
C GLN A 226 -11.75 8.62 -10.57
N GLY A 227 -12.57 9.52 -10.00
CA GLY A 227 -12.70 10.90 -10.43
C GLY A 227 -11.43 11.69 -10.13
N LEU A 228 -10.82 11.47 -8.97
CA LEU A 228 -9.47 11.93 -8.62
C LEU A 228 -8.38 11.18 -9.39
N ALA A 229 -8.61 9.92 -9.76
CA ALA A 229 -7.73 9.16 -10.63
C ALA A 229 -7.85 9.61 -12.09
N ALA A 230 -9.03 10.07 -12.51
CA ALA A 230 -9.26 10.71 -13.80
C ALA A 230 -8.74 12.16 -13.76
N GLN A 231 -8.72 12.77 -12.58
CA GLN A 231 -7.99 13.98 -12.26
C GLN A 231 -6.52 13.69 -11.86
N GLN A 232 -6.00 12.45 -12.03
CA GLN A 232 -4.55 12.15 -11.92
C GLN A 232 -3.74 12.85 -13.01
N GLN A 233 -4.37 13.66 -13.84
CA GLN A 233 -3.75 14.87 -14.34
C GLN A 233 -3.84 15.99 -13.28
N ILE A 234 -3.23 15.80 -12.10
CA ILE A 234 -2.50 16.94 -11.54
C ILE A 234 -1.33 17.06 -12.49
N ASN A 235 -1.57 17.71 -13.64
CA ASN A 235 -0.50 18.03 -14.57
C ASN A 235 0.44 18.89 -13.75
N PHE A 236 1.51 18.27 -13.25
CA PHE A 236 2.55 19.01 -12.57
C PHE A 236 2.97 20.09 -13.54
N THR A 237 3.03 21.31 -13.03
CA THR A 237 3.46 22.43 -13.86
C THR A 237 4.86 22.09 -14.38
N ARG A 238 5.24 22.64 -15.53
CA ARG A 238 6.62 22.47 -16.02
C ARG A 238 7.65 22.85 -14.95
N ALA A 239 7.33 23.84 -14.11
CA ALA A 239 8.16 24.22 -12.97
C ALA A 239 8.29 23.12 -11.91
N ASN A 240 7.20 22.45 -11.54
CA ASN A 240 7.22 21.33 -10.59
C ASN A 240 8.08 20.17 -11.13
N GLU A 241 7.94 19.85 -12.42
CA GLU A 241 8.72 18.80 -13.07
C GLU A 241 10.22 19.12 -13.09
N THR A 242 10.59 20.34 -13.49
CA THR A 242 11.99 20.78 -13.46
C THR A 242 12.54 20.83 -12.03
N GLU A 243 11.74 21.22 -11.04
CA GLU A 243 12.15 21.19 -9.64
C GLU A 243 12.40 19.76 -9.15
N ALA A 244 11.49 18.83 -9.47
CA ALA A 244 11.63 17.42 -9.14
C ALA A 244 12.86 16.78 -9.81
N ASP A 245 13.13 17.09 -11.08
CA ASP A 245 14.33 16.63 -11.80
C ASP A 245 15.61 17.10 -11.09
N ARG A 246 15.68 18.39 -10.74
CA ARG A 246 16.87 18.99 -10.10
C ARG A 246 17.15 18.38 -8.73
N VAL A 247 16.12 18.24 -7.91
CA VAL A 247 16.22 17.65 -6.57
C VAL A 247 16.52 16.16 -6.70
N GLY A 248 15.79 15.45 -7.55
CA GLY A 248 15.91 14.01 -7.74
C GLY A 248 17.29 13.59 -8.25
N VAL A 249 17.91 14.32 -9.19
CA VAL A 249 19.29 14.04 -9.62
C VAL A 249 20.28 14.20 -8.46
N GLY A 250 20.09 15.20 -7.60
CA GLY A 250 20.90 15.38 -6.39
C GLY A 250 20.76 14.23 -5.40
N VAL A 251 19.51 13.81 -5.13
CA VAL A 251 19.20 12.65 -4.28
C VAL A 251 19.81 11.37 -4.85
N LEU A 252 19.70 11.16 -6.15
CA LEU A 252 20.25 9.99 -6.85
C LEU A 252 21.79 9.92 -6.69
N ALA A 253 22.47 11.06 -6.89
CA ALA A 253 23.91 11.18 -6.72
C ALA A 253 24.34 10.93 -5.27
N ALA A 254 23.66 11.58 -4.31
CA ALA A 254 23.93 11.45 -2.88
C ALA A 254 23.74 10.01 -2.39
N ALA A 255 22.74 9.30 -2.92
CA ALA A 255 22.50 7.90 -2.62
C ALA A 255 23.55 6.96 -3.26
N GLY A 256 24.50 7.45 -4.05
CA GLY A 256 25.59 6.69 -4.65
C GLY A 256 25.23 5.95 -5.95
N PHE A 257 24.21 6.43 -6.67
CA PHE A 257 23.88 5.98 -8.02
C PHE A 257 24.47 6.91 -9.08
N ASP A 258 24.52 6.43 -10.33
CA ASP A 258 24.92 7.26 -11.47
C ASP A 258 23.89 8.38 -11.72
N PRO A 259 24.27 9.68 -11.61
CA PRO A 259 23.38 10.79 -11.91
C PRO A 259 22.89 10.78 -13.37
N GLN A 260 23.63 10.15 -14.30
CA GLN A 260 23.22 10.00 -15.71
C GLN A 260 22.06 9.02 -15.90
N ALA A 261 21.76 8.17 -14.91
CA ALA A 261 20.71 7.17 -15.05
C ALA A 261 19.30 7.79 -15.18
N MET A 262 19.04 8.94 -14.54
CA MET A 262 17.77 9.65 -14.69
C MET A 262 17.56 10.21 -16.12
N PRO A 263 18.47 11.02 -16.69
CA PRO A 263 18.30 11.53 -18.06
C PRO A 263 18.33 10.40 -19.11
N ASP A 264 19.05 9.30 -18.88
CA ASP A 264 19.04 8.13 -19.77
C ASP A 264 17.69 7.40 -19.76
N PHE A 265 17.04 7.32 -18.60
CA PHE A 265 15.67 6.81 -18.51
C PHE A 265 14.70 7.74 -19.25
N PHE A 266 14.77 9.05 -19.04
CA PHE A 266 13.94 10.03 -19.76
C PHE A 266 14.10 9.93 -21.28
N GLN A 267 15.33 9.77 -21.77
CA GLN A 267 15.59 9.54 -23.19
C GLN A 267 14.97 8.23 -23.68
N THR A 268 15.08 7.15 -22.90
CA THR A 268 14.43 5.87 -23.22
C THR A 268 12.91 6.03 -23.36
N MET A 269 12.29 6.80 -22.46
CA MET A 269 10.85 7.06 -22.48
C MET A 269 10.44 7.92 -23.68
N GLN A 270 11.19 8.98 -23.99
CA GLN A 270 10.96 9.82 -25.16
C GLN A 270 11.04 9.01 -26.47
N GLN A 271 12.03 8.14 -26.60
CA GLN A 271 12.19 7.27 -27.77
C GLN A 271 11.02 6.30 -27.94
N ARG A 272 10.54 5.70 -26.84
CA ARG A 272 9.36 4.80 -26.85
C ARG A 272 8.08 5.55 -27.25
N ALA A 273 7.91 6.79 -26.80
CA ALA A 273 6.77 7.63 -27.16
C ALA A 273 6.76 7.98 -28.66
N GLY A 274 7.91 8.42 -29.19
CA GLY A 274 8.05 8.83 -30.60
C GLY A 274 7.95 7.68 -31.59
N SER A 275 8.37 6.46 -31.20
CA SER A 275 8.40 5.30 -32.11
C SER A 275 7.04 4.66 -32.34
N THR A 276 6.09 4.82 -31.40
CA THR A 276 4.85 4.02 -31.41
C THR A 276 3.58 4.82 -31.65
N GLY A 277 3.53 6.11 -31.29
CA GLY A 277 2.37 7.03 -31.44
C GLY A 277 1.07 6.62 -30.75
N ARG A 278 0.83 5.32 -30.51
CA ARG A 278 -0.37 4.71 -29.93
C ARG A 278 -0.19 4.27 -28.48
N ASN A 279 1.05 4.06 -28.02
CA ASN A 279 1.35 3.55 -26.68
C ASN A 279 2.33 4.49 -25.95
N ILE A 280 1.91 5.75 -25.73
CA ILE A 280 2.64 6.66 -24.86
C ILE A 280 2.60 6.08 -23.44
N PRO A 281 3.75 5.80 -22.81
CA PRO A 281 3.78 5.32 -21.44
C PRO A 281 2.99 6.21 -20.49
N GLU A 282 2.30 5.60 -19.51
CA GLU A 282 1.47 6.35 -18.56
C GLU A 282 2.28 7.39 -17.78
N LEU A 283 3.54 7.07 -17.44
CA LEU A 283 4.46 8.02 -16.82
C LEU A 283 4.56 9.35 -17.59
N LEU A 284 4.54 9.32 -18.93
CA LEU A 284 4.65 10.53 -19.75
C LEU A 284 3.34 11.32 -19.85
N ARG A 285 2.21 10.73 -19.43
CA ARG A 285 0.92 11.43 -19.35
C ARG A 285 0.83 12.28 -18.10
N THR A 286 1.44 11.82 -17.01
CA THR A 286 1.50 12.53 -15.72
C THR A 286 2.76 13.41 -15.60
N HIS A 287 3.87 12.96 -16.18
CA HIS A 287 5.18 13.64 -16.18
C HIS A 287 5.70 13.82 -17.62
N PRO A 288 5.22 14.84 -18.37
CA PRO A 288 5.69 15.07 -19.73
C PRO A 288 7.20 15.35 -19.79
N VAL A 289 7.96 14.45 -20.39
CA VAL A 289 9.40 14.60 -20.60
C VAL A 289 9.65 15.38 -21.89
N THR A 290 10.31 16.54 -21.78
CA THR A 290 10.68 17.39 -22.92
C THR A 290 12.18 17.28 -23.22
N THR A 291 12.58 17.69 -24.43
CA THR A 291 14.01 17.80 -24.80
C THR A 291 14.77 18.76 -23.88
N GLU A 292 14.11 19.83 -23.43
CA GLU A 292 14.66 20.80 -22.46
C GLU A 292 14.98 20.13 -21.12
N ARG A 293 14.03 19.37 -20.55
CA ARG A 293 14.25 18.62 -19.30
C ARG A 293 15.38 17.61 -19.43
N ILE A 294 15.44 16.86 -20.53
CA ILE A 294 16.54 15.90 -20.77
C ILE A 294 17.89 16.63 -20.81
N ALA A 295 17.97 17.76 -21.54
CA ALA A 295 19.20 18.52 -21.67
C ALA A 295 19.64 19.12 -20.33
N GLU A 296 18.72 19.69 -19.57
CA GLU A 296 19.01 20.28 -18.25
C GLU A 296 19.46 19.21 -17.24
N THR A 297 18.70 18.13 -17.12
CA THR A 297 19.00 17.02 -16.21
C THR A 297 20.36 16.40 -16.55
N ARG A 298 20.69 16.27 -17.85
CA ARG A 298 22.00 15.78 -18.31
C ARG A 298 23.15 16.76 -18.00
N ASP A 299 22.95 18.06 -18.22
CA ASP A 299 23.96 19.08 -17.85
C ASP A 299 24.23 19.06 -16.34
N ARG A 300 23.18 19.00 -15.52
CA ARG A 300 23.32 18.89 -14.06
C ARG A 300 24.04 17.60 -13.66
N ALA A 301 23.62 16.46 -14.19
CA ALA A 301 24.25 15.17 -13.92
C ALA A 301 25.74 15.16 -14.30
N SER A 302 26.14 15.83 -15.39
CA SER A 302 27.54 15.89 -15.84
C SER A 302 28.46 16.66 -14.90
N ARG A 303 27.90 17.55 -14.06
CA ARG A 303 28.64 18.37 -13.10
C ARG A 303 28.73 17.73 -11.72
N MET A 304 28.07 16.60 -11.52
CA MET A 304 28.09 15.87 -10.26
C MET A 304 29.21 14.84 -10.27
N ALA A 305 30.06 14.88 -9.25
CA ALA A 305 30.96 13.80 -8.96
C ALA A 305 30.14 12.66 -8.34
N ALA A 306 30.08 11.52 -9.03
CA ALA A 306 29.57 10.28 -8.47
C ALA A 306 30.56 9.17 -8.80
N GLU A 307 30.65 8.20 -7.90
CA GLU A 307 31.26 6.90 -8.19
C GLU A 307 30.11 5.91 -8.35
N PRO A 308 29.60 5.69 -9.58
CA PRO A 308 28.47 4.79 -9.80
C PRO A 308 28.78 3.40 -9.27
N ARG A 309 27.97 2.95 -8.31
CA ARG A 309 28.01 1.55 -7.90
C ARG A 309 27.37 0.70 -8.98
N ALA A 310 27.90 -0.50 -9.18
CA ALA A 310 27.23 -1.50 -10.00
C ALA A 310 25.85 -1.83 -9.43
N ASP A 311 24.92 -2.19 -10.32
CA ASP A 311 23.58 -2.64 -9.93
C ASP A 311 23.63 -3.72 -8.86
N SER A 312 22.75 -3.62 -7.86
CA SER A 312 22.61 -4.67 -6.86
C SER A 312 22.21 -5.98 -7.53
N ALA A 313 22.72 -7.10 -7.02
CA ALA A 313 22.27 -8.42 -7.48
C ALA A 313 20.75 -8.54 -7.34
N SER A 314 20.19 -8.04 -6.23
CA SER A 314 18.76 -8.04 -5.94
C SER A 314 17.91 -7.39 -7.03
N TYR A 315 18.35 -6.28 -7.63
CA TYR A 315 17.61 -5.62 -8.72
C TYR A 315 17.32 -6.58 -9.86
N GLY A 316 18.34 -7.28 -10.36
CA GLY A 316 18.18 -8.24 -11.44
C GLY A 316 17.23 -9.38 -11.07
N LEU A 317 17.29 -9.88 -9.83
CA LEU A 317 16.42 -10.96 -9.34
C LEU A 317 14.96 -10.50 -9.24
N ILE A 318 14.73 -9.32 -8.67
CA ILE A 318 13.39 -8.74 -8.50
C ILE A 318 12.77 -8.41 -9.85
N ARG A 319 13.55 -7.88 -10.79
CA ARG A 319 13.08 -7.65 -12.17
C ARG A 319 12.56 -8.93 -12.81
N LYS A 320 13.28 -10.05 -12.66
CA LYS A 320 12.87 -11.36 -13.21
C LYS A 320 11.65 -11.92 -12.48
N ARG A 321 11.59 -11.75 -11.16
CA ARG A 321 10.46 -12.16 -10.33
C ARG A 321 9.18 -11.42 -10.72
N LEU A 322 9.23 -10.10 -10.86
CA LEU A 322 8.10 -9.28 -11.29
C LEU A 322 7.68 -9.59 -12.74
N HIS A 323 8.64 -9.81 -13.64
CA HIS A 323 8.32 -10.23 -15.01
C HIS A 323 7.54 -11.55 -15.01
N LEU A 324 7.95 -12.55 -14.23
CA LEU A 324 7.20 -13.81 -14.15
C LEU A 324 5.80 -13.66 -13.54
N GLN A 325 5.62 -12.72 -12.61
CA GLN A 325 4.32 -12.43 -12.01
C GLN A 325 3.37 -11.68 -12.94
N SER A 326 3.89 -10.88 -13.89
CA SER A 326 3.09 -10.15 -14.86
C SER A 326 2.66 -10.99 -16.07
N LEU A 327 3.25 -12.18 -16.24
CA LEU A 327 2.94 -13.05 -17.38
C LEU A 327 1.62 -13.83 -17.19
N PRO A 328 0.82 -13.98 -18.26
CA PRO A 328 -0.42 -14.74 -18.23
C PRO A 328 -0.21 -16.21 -17.83
N PRO A 329 -1.22 -16.88 -17.22
CA PRO A 329 -1.13 -18.29 -16.84
C PRO A 329 -0.79 -19.26 -17.98
N GLU A 330 -1.21 -18.95 -19.22
CA GLU A 330 -0.98 -19.75 -20.43
C GLU A 330 0.44 -19.65 -21.00
N THR A 331 1.30 -18.83 -20.39
CA THR A 331 2.69 -18.65 -20.84
C THR A 331 3.46 -19.98 -20.78
N ARG A 332 4.28 -20.25 -21.82
CA ARG A 332 5.17 -21.42 -21.88
C ARG A 332 6.40 -21.22 -20.98
N PHE A 333 6.19 -21.28 -19.66
CA PHE A 333 7.22 -20.96 -18.65
C PHE A 333 8.51 -21.77 -18.80
N ARG A 334 8.44 -23.03 -19.24
CA ARG A 334 9.61 -23.89 -19.47
C ARG A 334 10.62 -23.31 -20.47
N GLU A 335 10.16 -22.53 -21.44
CA GLU A 335 11.00 -21.95 -22.49
C GLU A 335 11.58 -20.59 -22.09
N LEU A 336 11.03 -19.94 -21.07
CA LEU A 336 11.51 -18.65 -20.61
C LEU A 336 12.95 -18.78 -20.08
N TYR A 337 13.81 -17.88 -20.55
CA TYR A 337 15.23 -17.80 -20.19
C TYR A 337 16.06 -19.05 -20.53
N ALA A 338 15.51 -20.04 -21.26
CA ALA A 338 16.26 -21.22 -21.68
C ALA A 338 17.45 -20.87 -22.59
N GLY A 339 17.30 -19.83 -23.43
CA GLY A 339 18.34 -19.29 -24.31
C GLY A 339 19.09 -18.08 -23.75
N ALA A 340 19.03 -17.83 -22.43
CA ALA A 340 19.69 -16.65 -21.85
C ALA A 340 21.24 -16.76 -21.84
N ALA A 341 21.78 -17.97 -21.98
CA ALA A 341 23.20 -18.19 -22.26
C ALA A 341 23.40 -18.35 -23.77
N SER A 342 24.41 -17.68 -24.32
CA SER A 342 24.94 -17.91 -25.67
C SER A 342 26.42 -18.26 -25.60
N ALA A 343 27.02 -18.66 -26.74
CA ALA A 343 28.45 -18.92 -26.83
C ALA A 343 29.30 -17.70 -26.38
N ASP A 344 28.81 -16.49 -26.65
CA ASP A 344 29.53 -15.23 -26.39
C ASP A 344 29.12 -14.55 -25.08
N ARG A 345 28.02 -14.99 -24.45
CA ARG A 345 27.50 -14.39 -23.21
C ARG A 345 26.97 -15.46 -22.26
N PRO A 346 27.68 -15.76 -21.16
CA PRO A 346 27.16 -16.65 -20.14
C PRO A 346 25.90 -16.07 -19.51
N ALA A 347 24.97 -16.92 -19.09
CA ALA A 347 23.77 -16.49 -18.37
C ALA A 347 24.18 -15.77 -17.08
N SER A 348 23.57 -14.61 -16.83
CA SER A 348 23.74 -13.92 -15.55
C SER A 348 23.05 -14.68 -14.42
N ASP A 349 23.44 -14.42 -13.17
CA ASP A 349 22.76 -15.02 -12.01
C ASP A 349 21.26 -14.69 -11.98
N ALA A 350 20.87 -13.50 -12.45
CA ALA A 350 19.46 -13.14 -12.61
C ALA A 350 18.75 -13.95 -13.69
N ASP A 351 19.41 -14.28 -14.80
CA ASP A 351 18.85 -15.16 -15.82
C ASP A 351 18.67 -16.59 -15.29
N VAL A 352 19.66 -17.10 -14.54
CA VAL A 352 19.59 -18.42 -13.90
C VAL A 352 18.46 -18.45 -12.86
N TYR A 353 18.33 -17.41 -12.04
CA TYR A 353 17.26 -17.29 -11.06
C TYR A 353 15.87 -17.22 -11.72
N GLY A 354 15.73 -16.37 -12.74
CA GLY A 354 14.50 -16.27 -13.53
C GLY A 354 14.13 -17.60 -14.18
N ARG A 355 15.10 -18.33 -14.74
CA ARG A 355 14.90 -19.67 -15.31
C ARG A 355 14.43 -20.66 -14.25
N ALA A 356 15.03 -20.65 -13.06
CA ALA A 356 14.64 -21.55 -11.99
C ALA A 356 13.20 -21.31 -11.53
N LEU A 357 12.80 -20.04 -11.35
CA LEU A 357 11.42 -19.70 -11.01
C LEU A 357 10.42 -20.06 -12.13
N ALA A 358 10.81 -19.89 -13.40
CA ALA A 358 9.97 -20.27 -14.52
C ALA A 358 9.78 -21.80 -14.61
N LEU A 359 10.85 -22.57 -14.38
CA LEU A 359 10.79 -24.04 -14.30
C LEU A 359 9.90 -24.51 -13.15
N ALA A 360 10.03 -23.92 -11.96
CA ALA A 360 9.16 -24.22 -10.83
C ALA A 360 7.67 -23.96 -11.17
N ARG A 361 7.37 -22.84 -11.84
CA ARG A 361 6.00 -22.52 -12.30
C ARG A 361 5.48 -23.46 -13.39
N ALA A 362 6.38 -24.09 -14.16
CA ALA A 362 6.05 -25.15 -15.12
C ALA A 362 5.92 -26.54 -14.47
N GLY A 363 6.14 -26.67 -13.16
CA GLY A 363 6.14 -27.94 -12.42
C GLY A 363 7.47 -28.72 -12.49
N ASP A 364 8.49 -28.17 -13.14
CA ASP A 364 9.81 -28.80 -13.28
C ASP A 364 10.69 -28.46 -12.06
N PHE A 365 10.31 -29.00 -10.90
CA PHE A 365 10.91 -28.63 -9.62
C PHE A 365 12.37 -29.07 -9.46
N GLU A 366 12.76 -30.26 -9.94
CA GLU A 366 14.12 -30.78 -9.76
C GLU A 366 15.19 -29.90 -10.42
N PRO A 367 15.06 -29.54 -11.72
CA PRO A 367 15.97 -28.57 -12.33
C PRO A 367 15.97 -27.22 -11.62
N ALA A 368 14.80 -26.72 -11.20
CA ALA A 368 14.69 -25.45 -10.50
C ALA A 368 15.46 -25.44 -9.16
N ILE A 369 15.32 -26.50 -8.37
CA ILE A 369 16.05 -26.70 -7.10
C ILE A 369 17.55 -26.75 -7.36
N GLY A 370 18.01 -27.47 -8.39
CA GLY A 370 19.42 -27.54 -8.76
C GLY A 370 20.02 -26.17 -9.06
N LEU A 371 19.34 -25.37 -9.89
CA LEU A 371 19.77 -24.01 -10.24
C LEU A 371 19.81 -23.09 -9.01
N LEU A 372 18.77 -23.11 -8.17
CA LEU A 372 18.70 -22.27 -6.97
C LEU A 372 19.72 -22.68 -5.90
N THR A 373 20.02 -23.98 -5.78
CA THR A 373 21.09 -24.49 -4.92
C THR A 373 22.45 -23.93 -5.36
N GLY A 374 22.75 -24.01 -6.66
CA GLY A 374 24.00 -23.46 -7.20
C GLY A 374 24.12 -21.93 -7.07
N LEU A 375 23.00 -21.19 -7.14
CA LEU A 375 23.00 -19.75 -6.87
C LEU A 375 23.28 -19.44 -5.39
N ARG A 376 22.55 -20.09 -4.48
CA ARG A 376 22.73 -19.95 -3.04
C ARG A 376 24.16 -20.28 -2.61
N ASP A 377 24.74 -21.35 -3.14
CA ASP A 377 26.08 -21.80 -2.71
C ASP A 377 27.19 -20.87 -3.20
N ARG A 378 27.01 -20.22 -4.36
CA ARG A 378 27.96 -19.21 -4.86
C ARG A 378 27.85 -17.87 -4.13
N ARG A 379 26.66 -17.49 -3.69
CA ARG A 379 26.35 -16.18 -3.08
C ARG A 379 25.41 -16.37 -1.87
N PRO A 380 25.91 -16.96 -0.77
CA PRO A 380 25.08 -17.32 0.38
C PRO A 380 24.56 -16.11 1.17
N GLU A 381 25.08 -14.91 0.91
CA GLU A 381 24.68 -13.66 1.55
C GLU A 381 23.37 -13.06 1.00
N LEU A 382 22.85 -13.59 -0.12
CA LEU A 382 21.62 -13.08 -0.73
C LEU A 382 20.38 -13.83 -0.22
N THR A 383 19.55 -13.15 0.57
CA THR A 383 18.29 -13.66 1.14
C THR A 383 17.35 -14.27 0.07
N LEU A 384 17.28 -13.62 -1.09
CA LEU A 384 16.46 -14.02 -2.25
C LEU A 384 16.69 -15.47 -2.70
N TYR A 385 17.93 -15.95 -2.68
CA TYR A 385 18.23 -17.32 -3.10
C TYR A 385 17.74 -18.35 -2.09
N HIS A 386 17.88 -18.07 -0.80
CA HIS A 386 17.39 -18.96 0.25
C HIS A 386 15.86 -19.00 0.30
N ALA A 387 15.22 -17.83 0.20
CA ALA A 387 13.76 -17.71 0.18
C ALA A 387 13.16 -18.45 -1.02
N ALA A 388 13.70 -18.22 -2.23
CA ALA A 388 13.25 -18.91 -3.44
C ALA A 388 13.51 -20.42 -3.39
N LEU A 389 14.69 -20.85 -2.96
CA LEU A 389 15.01 -22.28 -2.85
C LEU A 389 14.06 -22.99 -1.88
N GLY A 390 13.85 -22.41 -0.70
CA GLY A 390 12.92 -22.94 0.30
C GLY A 390 11.50 -23.04 -0.23
N GLN A 391 11.03 -21.99 -0.92
CA GLN A 391 9.70 -21.96 -1.54
C GLN A 391 9.54 -23.06 -2.61
N VAL A 392 10.51 -23.18 -3.53
CA VAL A 392 10.44 -24.19 -4.60
C VAL A 392 10.54 -25.60 -4.02
N GLN A 393 11.35 -25.82 -2.98
CA GLN A 393 11.38 -27.10 -2.26
C GLN A 393 10.03 -27.43 -1.61
N LEU A 394 9.35 -26.43 -1.02
CA LEU A 394 8.04 -26.59 -0.42
C LEU A 394 6.99 -26.97 -1.49
N GLU A 395 6.97 -26.26 -2.61
CA GLU A 395 6.08 -26.52 -3.76
C GLU A 395 6.33 -27.89 -4.39
N ALA A 396 7.57 -28.35 -4.40
CA ALA A 396 7.97 -29.70 -4.83
C ALA A 396 7.57 -30.82 -3.86
N GLY A 397 6.97 -30.49 -2.70
CA GLY A 397 6.67 -31.45 -1.64
C GLY A 397 7.91 -31.92 -0.85
N ARG A 398 9.07 -31.28 -1.02
CA ARG A 398 10.32 -31.58 -0.27
C ARG A 398 10.35 -30.86 1.07
N ILE A 399 9.35 -31.16 1.88
CA ILE A 399 9.06 -30.47 3.13
C ILE A 399 10.27 -30.41 4.08
N THR A 400 10.96 -31.52 4.32
CA THR A 400 12.12 -31.58 5.21
C THR A 400 13.28 -30.71 4.70
N ALA A 401 13.51 -30.69 3.38
CA ALA A 401 14.54 -29.86 2.78
C ALA A 401 14.18 -28.38 2.85
N ALA A 402 12.93 -28.02 2.53
CA ALA A 402 12.43 -26.65 2.64
C ALA A 402 12.59 -26.09 4.06
N ARG A 403 12.18 -26.87 5.07
CA ARG A 403 12.33 -26.52 6.49
C ARG A 403 13.80 -26.29 6.84
N ALA A 404 14.70 -27.21 6.49
CA ALA A 404 16.12 -27.08 6.79
C ALA A 404 16.79 -25.87 6.09
N THR A 405 16.42 -25.62 4.82
CA THR A 405 16.91 -24.46 4.06
C THR A 405 16.48 -23.15 4.72
N LEU A 406 15.19 -23.00 5.02
CA LEU A 406 14.62 -21.77 5.55
C LEU A 406 14.99 -21.53 7.01
N GLU A 407 15.13 -22.59 7.81
CA GLU A 407 15.61 -22.49 9.19
C GLU A 407 17.08 -22.01 9.22
N ARG A 408 17.92 -22.53 8.32
CA ARG A 408 19.30 -22.03 8.17
C ARG A 408 19.30 -20.57 7.72
N ALA A 409 18.47 -20.22 6.75
CA ALA A 409 18.36 -18.86 6.25
C ALA A 409 17.92 -17.89 7.37
N LEU A 410 16.97 -18.28 8.22
CA LEU A 410 16.52 -17.45 9.34
C LEU A 410 17.64 -17.17 10.36
N ARG A 411 18.57 -18.11 10.55
CA ARG A 411 19.77 -17.89 11.39
C ARG A 411 20.77 -16.92 10.75
N LEU A 412 20.90 -16.94 9.43
CA LEU A 412 21.77 -16.03 8.69
C LEU A 412 21.17 -14.62 8.56
N PHE A 413 19.85 -14.54 8.45
CA PHE A 413 19.09 -13.32 8.20
C PHE A 413 17.96 -13.18 9.23
N PRO A 414 18.30 -12.96 10.52
CA PRO A 414 17.30 -12.78 11.55
C PRO A 414 16.36 -11.62 11.17
N ARG A 415 15.05 -11.84 11.31
CA ARG A 415 14.00 -10.86 11.01
C ARG A 415 13.93 -10.38 9.55
N SER A 416 14.58 -11.08 8.61
CA SER A 416 14.30 -10.88 7.19
C SER A 416 12.85 -11.26 6.91
N VAL A 417 12.08 -10.32 6.36
CA VAL A 417 10.65 -10.51 6.12
C VAL A 417 10.40 -11.66 5.15
N PRO A 418 11.06 -11.75 3.97
CA PRO A 418 10.83 -12.86 3.06
C PRO A 418 11.17 -14.22 3.66
N VAL A 419 12.32 -14.35 4.32
CA VAL A 419 12.75 -15.63 4.91
C VAL A 419 11.78 -16.07 6.00
N THR A 420 11.39 -15.15 6.89
CA THR A 420 10.48 -15.46 8.01
C THR A 420 9.09 -15.86 7.51
N MET A 421 8.55 -15.15 6.52
CA MET A 421 7.24 -15.47 5.93
C MET A 421 7.25 -16.85 5.26
N ARG A 422 8.27 -17.15 4.45
CA ARG A 422 8.44 -18.46 3.78
C ARG A 422 8.63 -19.59 4.78
N TYR A 423 9.40 -19.35 5.85
CA TYR A 423 9.61 -20.33 6.91
C TYR A 423 8.33 -20.62 7.68
N ALA A 424 7.59 -19.59 8.07
CA ALA A 424 6.32 -19.74 8.76
C ALA A 424 5.27 -20.47 7.89
N GLU A 425 5.21 -20.20 6.59
CA GLU A 425 4.37 -20.97 5.65
C GLU A 425 4.75 -22.45 5.64
N THR A 426 6.05 -22.74 5.56
CA THR A 426 6.56 -24.11 5.63
C THR A 426 6.13 -24.79 6.92
N LEU A 427 6.33 -24.13 8.08
CA LEU A 427 5.96 -24.66 9.39
C LEU A 427 4.46 -24.97 9.48
N LEU A 428 3.60 -24.06 9.01
CA LEU A 428 2.15 -24.29 8.99
C LEU A 428 1.76 -25.49 8.13
N ARG A 429 2.34 -25.64 6.93
CA ARG A 429 2.09 -26.80 6.08
C ARG A 429 2.59 -28.11 6.70
N THR A 430 3.58 -28.05 7.59
CA THR A 430 4.07 -29.22 8.34
C THR A 430 3.33 -29.49 9.65
N GLY A 431 2.36 -28.66 10.03
CA GLY A 431 1.62 -28.77 11.29
C GLY A 431 2.34 -28.18 12.52
N ASP A 432 3.48 -27.50 12.35
CA ASP A 432 4.24 -26.86 13.43
C ASP A 432 3.77 -25.41 13.66
N ALA A 433 2.47 -25.25 13.90
CA ALA A 433 1.82 -23.95 13.99
C ALA A 433 2.33 -23.10 15.17
N LYS A 434 2.66 -23.73 16.30
CA LYS A 434 3.24 -23.03 17.47
C LYS A 434 4.56 -22.37 17.13
N ARG A 435 5.44 -23.07 16.40
CA ARG A 435 6.71 -22.47 15.97
C ARG A 435 6.48 -21.39 14.92
N ALA A 436 5.52 -21.58 14.00
CA ALA A 436 5.16 -20.56 13.02
C ALA A 436 4.69 -19.27 13.68
N HIS A 437 3.79 -19.36 14.67
CA HIS A 437 3.34 -18.20 15.43
C HIS A 437 4.51 -17.53 16.18
N THR A 438 5.39 -18.32 16.82
CA THR A 438 6.56 -17.78 17.54
C THR A 438 7.46 -16.93 16.66
N VAL A 439 7.81 -17.41 15.45
CA VAL A 439 8.71 -16.67 14.55
C VAL A 439 8.03 -15.45 13.94
N LEU A 440 6.74 -15.53 13.63
CA LEU A 440 5.97 -14.39 13.13
C LEU A 440 5.74 -13.33 14.20
N LEU A 441 5.61 -13.72 15.47
CA LEU A 441 5.50 -12.79 16.59
C LEU A 441 6.80 -12.01 16.82
N ASP A 442 7.98 -12.66 16.75
CA ASP A 442 9.26 -11.92 16.79
C ASP A 442 9.34 -10.92 15.63
N LEU A 443 8.94 -11.31 14.42
CA LEU A 443 8.91 -10.37 13.30
C LEU A 443 7.94 -9.21 13.53
N PHE A 444 6.70 -9.51 13.91
CA PHE A 444 5.63 -8.53 14.14
C PHE A 444 6.02 -7.46 15.18
N ASN A 445 6.73 -7.88 16.24
CA ASN A 445 7.14 -6.96 17.31
C ASN A 445 8.35 -6.08 16.96
N ASN A 446 9.13 -6.43 15.93
CA ASN A 446 10.40 -5.77 15.63
C ASN A 446 10.43 -5.12 14.24
N VAL A 447 9.55 -5.51 13.33
CA VAL A 447 9.43 -4.97 11.98
C VAL A 447 7.97 -4.56 11.76
N PRO A 448 7.70 -3.30 11.38
CA PRO A 448 6.33 -2.85 11.10
C PRO A 448 5.65 -3.75 10.05
N PRO A 449 4.55 -4.44 10.40
CA PRO A 449 3.95 -5.43 9.51
C PRO A 449 3.06 -4.79 8.46
N THR A 450 2.94 -5.43 7.30
CA THR A 450 1.86 -5.15 6.35
C THR A 450 0.54 -5.79 6.82
N PRO A 451 -0.63 -5.37 6.31
CA PRO A 451 -1.89 -6.04 6.66
C PRO A 451 -1.84 -7.55 6.39
N GLU A 452 -1.35 -7.98 5.23
CA GLU A 452 -1.26 -9.40 4.92
C GLU A 452 -0.33 -10.17 5.86
N GLN A 453 0.74 -9.53 6.35
CA GLN A 453 1.60 -10.11 7.39
C GLN A 453 0.86 -10.24 8.73
N ALA A 454 0.13 -9.20 9.16
CA ALA A 454 -0.69 -9.26 10.38
C ALA A 454 -1.76 -10.36 10.30
N ARG A 455 -2.44 -10.47 9.15
CA ARG A 455 -3.40 -11.54 8.87
C ARG A 455 -2.73 -12.92 8.89
N PHE A 456 -1.54 -13.05 8.32
CA PHE A 456 -0.82 -14.32 8.32
C PHE A 456 -0.38 -14.74 9.74
N THR A 457 0.05 -13.78 10.57
CA THR A 457 0.31 -14.01 12.00
C THR A 457 -0.97 -14.48 12.72
N ALA A 458 -2.13 -13.91 12.41
CA ALA A 458 -3.41 -14.37 12.94
C ALA A 458 -3.73 -15.83 12.57
N VAL A 459 -3.50 -16.20 11.31
CA VAL A 459 -3.69 -17.58 10.83
C VAL A 459 -2.77 -18.54 11.60
N ALA A 460 -1.51 -18.16 11.79
CA ALA A 460 -0.56 -18.98 12.53
C ALA A 460 -0.93 -19.13 14.01
N ALA A 461 -1.32 -18.03 14.67
CA ALA A 461 -1.77 -18.04 16.06
C ALA A 461 -3.00 -18.92 16.26
N ASN A 462 -4.01 -18.80 15.38
CA ASN A 462 -5.20 -19.63 15.45
C ASN A 462 -4.87 -21.12 15.27
N ALA A 463 -4.02 -21.45 14.29
CA ALA A 463 -3.56 -22.83 14.08
C ALA A 463 -2.72 -23.37 15.25
N ALA A 464 -2.05 -22.51 16.01
CA ALA A 464 -1.28 -22.86 17.20
C ALA A 464 -2.17 -23.12 18.44
N GLY A 465 -3.45 -22.72 18.39
CA GLY A 465 -4.38 -22.73 19.51
C GLY A 465 -4.38 -21.42 20.32
N ASP A 466 -3.63 -20.40 19.90
CA ASP A 466 -3.53 -19.10 20.56
C ASP A 466 -4.67 -18.17 20.10
N VAL A 467 -5.91 -18.61 20.32
CA VAL A 467 -7.14 -18.00 19.74
C VAL A 467 -7.30 -16.53 20.10
N ALA A 468 -7.00 -16.14 21.35
CA ALA A 468 -7.09 -14.75 21.78
C ALA A 468 -6.10 -13.84 21.03
N ASP A 469 -4.87 -14.32 20.81
CA ASP A 469 -3.86 -13.58 20.06
C ASP A 469 -4.22 -13.52 18.57
N ALA A 470 -4.84 -14.57 18.01
CA ALA A 470 -5.33 -14.56 16.64
C ALA A 470 -6.35 -13.43 16.41
N TYR A 471 -7.31 -13.26 17.32
CA TYR A 471 -8.25 -12.14 17.28
C TYR A 471 -7.55 -10.79 17.41
N TYR A 472 -6.54 -10.68 18.26
CA TYR A 472 -5.73 -9.46 18.36
C TYR A 472 -5.04 -9.12 17.03
N TYR A 473 -4.37 -10.07 16.36
CA TYR A 473 -3.71 -9.79 15.08
C TYR A 473 -4.72 -9.48 13.96
N LEU A 474 -5.91 -10.09 13.98
CA LEU A 474 -7.01 -9.69 13.08
C LEU A 474 -7.48 -8.27 13.36
N SER A 475 -7.53 -7.85 14.63
CA SER A 475 -7.83 -6.46 14.97
C SER A 475 -6.83 -5.50 14.33
N GLU A 476 -5.53 -5.82 14.39
CA GLU A 476 -4.47 -5.01 13.77
C GLU A 476 -4.59 -4.99 12.25
N TYR A 477 -4.92 -6.12 11.62
CA TYR A 477 -5.24 -6.18 10.19
C TYR A 477 -6.38 -5.21 9.83
N HIS A 478 -7.46 -5.17 10.62
CA HIS A 478 -8.58 -4.27 10.37
C HIS A 478 -8.23 -2.80 10.63
N VAL A 479 -7.45 -2.49 11.67
CA VAL A 479 -6.90 -1.15 11.92
C VAL A 479 -6.08 -0.69 10.72
N MET A 480 -5.18 -1.53 10.20
CA MET A 480 -4.33 -1.17 9.06
C MET A 480 -5.13 -0.96 7.77
N ASN A 481 -6.30 -1.61 7.63
CA ASN A 481 -7.23 -1.43 6.52
C ASN A 481 -8.28 -0.31 6.75
N GLY A 482 -8.33 0.30 7.94
CA GLY A 482 -9.24 1.39 8.28
C GLY A 482 -10.59 0.95 8.88
N ASP A 483 -10.82 -0.35 9.07
CA ASP A 483 -12.06 -0.85 9.64
C ASP A 483 -11.99 -0.89 11.18
N LEU A 484 -12.07 0.29 11.81
CA LEU A 484 -12.01 0.41 13.27
C LEU A 484 -13.16 -0.33 14.00
N PRO A 485 -14.42 -0.30 13.53
CA PRO A 485 -15.49 -1.09 14.15
C PRO A 485 -15.16 -2.58 14.18
N LEU A 486 -14.75 -3.16 13.04
CA LEU A 486 -14.43 -4.58 13.00
C LEU A 486 -13.20 -4.89 13.84
N ALA A 487 -12.20 -3.99 13.90
CA ALA A 487 -11.06 -4.14 14.80
C ALA A 487 -11.48 -4.23 16.27
N LEU A 488 -12.39 -3.37 16.72
CA LEU A 488 -12.93 -3.40 18.09
C LEU A 488 -13.70 -4.69 18.37
N ASP A 489 -14.48 -5.18 17.41
CA ASP A 489 -15.19 -6.45 17.55
C ASP A 489 -14.22 -7.63 17.68
N GLN A 490 -13.12 -7.63 16.91
CA GLN A 490 -12.05 -8.62 17.08
C GLN A 490 -11.43 -8.54 18.48
N LEU A 491 -11.13 -7.36 19.01
CA LEU A 491 -10.57 -7.23 20.36
C LEU A 491 -11.55 -7.70 21.45
N ARG A 492 -12.85 -7.43 21.31
CA ARG A 492 -13.88 -7.94 22.22
C ARG A 492 -13.98 -9.46 22.16
N MET A 493 -13.89 -10.05 20.96
CA MET A 493 -13.79 -11.50 20.81
C MET A 493 -12.53 -12.06 21.47
N ALA A 494 -11.39 -11.37 21.36
CA ALA A 494 -10.16 -11.72 22.07
C ALA A 494 -10.34 -11.72 23.60
N GLN A 495 -11.06 -10.76 24.15
CA GLN A 495 -11.38 -10.67 25.59
C GLN A 495 -12.34 -11.76 26.07
N ALA A 496 -13.25 -12.19 25.21
CA ALA A 496 -14.24 -13.23 25.52
C ALA A 496 -13.64 -14.65 25.52
N VAL A 497 -12.40 -14.83 25.04
CA VAL A 497 -11.72 -16.12 25.05
C VAL A 497 -11.47 -16.57 26.51
N PRO A 498 -11.92 -17.78 26.90
CA PRO A 498 -11.64 -18.30 28.25
C PRO A 498 -10.15 -18.49 28.50
N GLY A 499 -9.69 -18.21 29.72
CA GLY A 499 -8.32 -18.51 30.14
C GLY A 499 -7.24 -17.52 29.69
N ILE A 500 -7.60 -16.36 29.14
CA ILE A 500 -6.63 -15.27 28.87
C ILE A 500 -5.94 -14.81 30.17
N ASN A 501 -4.65 -14.53 30.08
CA ASN A 501 -3.86 -14.05 31.23
C ASN A 501 -4.04 -12.53 31.47
N SER A 502 -3.53 -12.03 32.61
CA SER A 502 -3.64 -10.61 32.98
C SER A 502 -2.99 -9.67 31.96
N VAL A 503 -1.83 -10.04 31.43
CA VAL A 503 -1.08 -9.24 30.44
C VAL A 503 -1.86 -9.13 29.13
N GLN A 504 -2.43 -10.24 28.64
CA GLN A 504 -3.29 -10.24 27.46
C GLN A 504 -4.52 -9.35 27.67
N ARG A 505 -5.18 -9.48 28.82
CA ARG A 505 -6.36 -8.67 29.16
C ARG A 505 -6.03 -7.18 29.14
N GLU A 506 -4.97 -6.76 29.84
CA GLU A 506 -4.53 -5.37 29.87
C GLU A 506 -4.15 -4.84 28.49
N ARG A 507 -3.46 -5.64 27.68
CA ARG A 507 -3.11 -5.29 26.30
C ARG A 507 -4.37 -5.06 25.44
N PHE A 508 -5.35 -5.94 25.52
CA PHE A 508 -6.59 -5.81 24.74
C PHE A 508 -7.42 -4.62 25.22
N ASP A 509 -7.55 -4.43 26.54
CA ASP A 509 -8.23 -3.28 27.13
C ASP A 509 -7.59 -1.95 26.73
N ALA A 510 -6.26 -1.87 26.76
CA ALA A 510 -5.53 -0.69 26.34
C ALA A 510 -5.77 -0.38 24.86
N ARG A 511 -5.72 -1.40 24.00
CA ARG A 511 -5.95 -1.24 22.57
C ARG A 511 -7.41 -0.83 22.26
N ILE A 512 -8.39 -1.41 22.96
CA ILE A 512 -9.80 -1.01 22.83
C ILE A 512 -9.98 0.47 23.18
N ARG A 513 -9.43 0.92 24.32
CA ARG A 513 -9.51 2.33 24.73
C ARG A 513 -8.89 3.25 23.68
N GLU A 514 -7.71 2.89 23.19
CA GLU A 514 -7.04 3.63 22.12
C GLU A 514 -7.92 3.74 20.87
N LEU A 515 -8.47 2.62 20.36
CA LEU A 515 -9.30 2.64 19.16
C LEU A 515 -10.62 3.41 19.36
N GLN A 516 -11.20 3.41 20.56
CA GLN A 516 -12.40 4.19 20.89
C GLN A 516 -12.17 5.70 20.82
N GLU A 517 -10.96 6.18 21.06
CA GLU A 517 -10.61 7.61 20.90
C GLU A 517 -10.73 8.06 19.44
N TYR A 518 -10.49 7.17 18.48
CA TYR A 518 -10.58 7.47 17.06
C TYR A 518 -12.01 7.34 16.49
N LEU A 519 -12.97 6.77 17.24
CA LEU A 519 -14.37 6.68 16.81
C LEU A 519 -15.13 8.01 17.03
N PRO A 520 -16.07 8.38 16.13
CA PRO A 520 -16.96 9.52 16.32
C PRO A 520 -17.81 9.33 17.58
N LYS A 521 -18.05 10.42 18.35
CA LYS A 521 -18.74 10.39 19.66
C LYS A 521 -20.08 9.61 19.67
N GLY A 522 -20.83 9.59 18.55
CA GLY A 522 -22.09 8.85 18.43
C GLY A 522 -21.96 7.33 18.31
N ARG A 523 -20.78 6.79 17.95
CA ARG A 523 -20.49 5.35 17.91
C ARG A 523 -19.72 4.85 19.14
N ARG A 524 -19.20 5.75 19.98
CA ARG A 524 -18.54 5.39 21.26
C ARG A 524 -19.51 4.79 22.29
N ALA A 525 -20.80 5.11 22.18
CA ALA A 525 -21.82 4.81 23.19
C ALA A 525 -22.67 3.55 22.92
N ARG A 526 -22.52 2.91 21.75
CA ARG A 526 -23.10 1.57 21.54
C ARG A 526 -22.11 0.57 22.15
N GLU A 527 -22.54 -0.06 23.25
CA GLU A 527 -21.89 -1.17 23.96
C GLU A 527 -21.00 -0.78 25.15
N VAL A 528 -21.65 -0.34 26.22
CA VAL A 528 -21.41 -0.90 27.56
C VAL A 528 -22.77 -1.20 28.20
N PRO A 529 -23.21 -2.48 28.31
CA PRO A 529 -24.28 -2.83 29.22
C PRO A 529 -23.79 -2.67 30.67
N GLY A 530 -24.21 -1.58 31.29
CA GLY A 530 -24.26 -1.30 32.73
C GLY A 530 -23.29 -2.03 33.66
N THR A 531 -22.15 -1.40 33.96
CA THR A 531 -21.63 -1.41 35.35
C THR A 531 -22.41 -0.36 36.13
N ALA A 532 -23.62 -0.71 36.56
CA ALA A 532 -24.29 0.03 37.61
C ALA A 532 -23.48 -0.17 38.90
N THR A 533 -22.69 0.84 39.25
CA THR A 533 -22.17 1.02 40.60
C THR A 533 -23.36 1.03 41.55
N ARG A 534 -23.58 -0.07 42.28
CA ARG A 534 -24.41 -0.07 43.47
C ARG A 534 -23.69 0.76 44.52
N GLU A 535 -24.14 1.99 44.73
CA GLU A 535 -23.89 2.71 45.98
C GLU A 535 -24.49 1.89 47.13
N PRO A 536 -23.81 1.75 48.28
CA PRO A 536 -24.45 1.21 49.47
C PRO A 536 -25.38 2.28 50.05
N GLU A 537 -26.67 1.98 50.08
CA GLU A 537 -27.67 2.75 50.82
C GLU A 537 -27.22 2.95 52.26
N GLY A 538 -27.20 4.21 52.69
CA GLY A 538 -26.90 4.59 54.06
C GLY A 538 -27.94 4.04 55.03
N THR A 539 -27.48 3.27 56.01
CA THR A 539 -28.19 3.06 57.27
C THR A 539 -27.92 4.23 58.21
N ALA A 540 -28.94 5.05 58.45
CA ALA A 540 -29.01 5.97 59.57
C ALA A 540 -30.24 5.64 60.44
N ARG A 541 -30.04 5.77 61.77
CA ARG A 541 -30.95 5.54 62.92
C ARG A 541 -30.94 4.10 63.46
N ARG A 542 -30.62 3.82 64.72
CA ARG A 542 -30.57 4.60 65.98
C ARG A 542 -29.30 4.27 66.78
#